data_AF-A0A836WIZ7-F1
#
_entry.id   AF-A0A836WIZ7-F1
#
_cell.length_a   1.000
_cell.length_b   1.000
_cell.length_c   1.000
_cell.angle_alpha   90.00
_cell.angle_beta   90.00
_cell.angle_gamma   90.00
#
_symmetry.space_group_name_H-M   'P 1'
#
loop_
_entity.id
_entity.type
_entity.pdbx_description
1 polymer ?
#
loop_
_entity_poly.entity_id
_entity_poly.type
_entity_poly.pdbx_seq_one_letter_code
_entity_poly.pdbx_strand_id
1 'polypeptide(L)'
;MRRLYEREGNRFYRRGGFTQKKEGYSSCEPDESYCIGTNKKVPDIVIEVIITSGSINKLEVYKPQNIPEVWFWKSSQLQVFHLKDGLSTEA
;
A
#
# COMPACT_ATOMS: atom_id res chain seq x y z
N MET A 1 15.25 5.48 -7.30
CA MET A 1 15.16 4.68 -8.54
C MET A 1 14.26 3.47 -8.26
N ARG A 2 13.23 3.20 -9.07
CA ARG A 2 12.35 2.02 -8.86
C ARG A 2 13.09 0.76 -9.31
N ARG A 3 13.02 -0.33 -8.54
CA ARG A 3 13.71 -1.58 -8.86
C ARG A 3 12.72 -2.58 -9.46
N LEU A 4 13.01 -3.04 -10.68
CA LEU A 4 12.28 -4.13 -11.33
C LEU A 4 12.76 -5.48 -10.81
N TYR A 5 11.81 -6.35 -10.57
CA TYR A 5 12.01 -7.76 -10.29
C TYR A 5 11.15 -8.58 -11.25
N GLU A 6 11.66 -9.74 -11.65
CA GLU A 6 10.92 -10.70 -12.45
C GLU A 6 11.10 -12.07 -11.82
N ARG A 7 9.99 -12.77 -11.56
CA ARG A 7 10.00 -14.13 -11.02
C ARG A 7 8.89 -14.93 -11.68
N GLU A 8 9.22 -16.10 -12.20
CA GLU A 8 8.23 -17.02 -12.82
C GLU A 8 7.39 -16.32 -13.92
N GLY A 9 8.00 -15.40 -14.68
CA GLY A 9 7.33 -14.61 -15.71
C GLY A 9 6.51 -13.42 -15.19
N ASN A 10 6.44 -13.21 -13.87
CA ASN A 10 5.71 -12.10 -13.25
C ASN A 10 6.64 -10.94 -12.94
N ARG A 11 6.30 -9.75 -13.45
CA ARG A 11 7.04 -8.51 -13.18
C ARG A 11 6.44 -7.75 -12.02
N PHE A 12 7.30 -7.24 -11.15
CA PHE A 12 6.90 -6.35 -10.06
C PHE A 12 7.96 -5.28 -9.81
N TYR A 13 7.49 -4.09 -9.44
CA TYR A 13 8.31 -2.91 -9.24
C TYR A 13 8.28 -2.53 -7.77
N ARG A 14 9.40 -2.76 -7.06
CA ARG A 14 9.55 -2.26 -5.69
C ARG A 14 9.78 -0.77 -5.71
N ARG A 15 9.05 -0.06 -4.88
CA ARG A 15 9.10 1.39 -4.80
C ARG A 15 9.69 1.92 -3.49
N GLY A 16 9.54 1.22 -2.37
CA GLY A 16 9.77 1.78 -1.03
C GLY A 16 8.70 2.81 -0.65
N GLY A 17 9.10 3.80 0.15
CA GLY A 17 8.27 4.94 0.52
C GLY A 17 7.76 5.70 -0.72
N PHE A 18 6.47 6.01 -0.71
CA PHE A 18 5.84 6.88 -1.69
C PHE A 18 4.98 7.94 -1.01
N THR A 19 5.37 9.19 -1.18
CA THR A 19 4.51 10.32 -0.85
C THR A 19 3.52 10.58 -2.00
N GLN A 20 2.24 10.24 -1.80
CA GLN A 20 1.15 10.75 -2.62
C GLN A 20 0.52 11.95 -1.89
N LYS A 21 0.68 13.16 -2.44
CA LYS A 21 -0.03 14.35 -1.94
C LYS A 21 -1.33 14.50 -2.73
N LYS A 22 -2.45 14.38 -2.04
CA LYS A 22 -3.76 14.84 -2.52
C LYS A 22 -4.17 16.01 -1.62
N GLU A 23 -4.53 17.15 -2.20
CA GLU A 23 -4.94 18.32 -1.40
C GLU A 23 -6.09 17.94 -0.46
N GLY A 24 -5.94 18.25 0.82
CA GLY A 24 -6.91 17.88 1.87
C GLY A 24 -6.68 16.54 2.58
N TYR A 25 -5.68 15.73 2.18
CA TYR A 25 -5.38 14.44 2.81
C TYR A 25 -3.95 14.36 3.34
N SER A 26 -3.77 13.70 4.49
CA SER A 26 -2.46 13.46 5.10
C SER A 26 -1.56 12.67 4.14
N SER A 27 -0.33 13.13 3.91
CA SER A 27 0.67 12.31 3.23
C SER A 27 1.23 11.28 4.20
N CYS A 28 1.11 9.99 3.87
CA CYS A 28 1.79 8.91 4.59
C CYS A 28 2.70 8.18 3.59
N GLU A 29 3.92 7.88 4.01
CA GLU A 29 4.80 7.00 3.25
C GLU A 29 4.62 5.57 3.77
N PRO A 30 4.32 4.60 2.89
CA PRO A 30 4.29 3.20 3.28
C PRO A 30 5.69 2.69 3.62
N ASP A 31 5.76 1.70 4.51
CA ASP A 31 6.99 0.95 4.74
C ASP A 31 7.47 0.28 3.44
N GLU A 32 6.53 -0.29 2.68
CA GLU A 32 6.83 -0.83 1.36
C GLU A 32 5.64 -0.74 0.38
N SER A 33 5.94 -0.63 -0.93
CA SER A 33 4.91 -0.65 -1.96
C SER A 33 5.37 -1.24 -3.29
N TYR A 34 4.42 -1.87 -3.99
CA TYR A 34 4.68 -2.62 -5.23
C TYR A 34 3.69 -2.27 -6.33
N CYS A 35 4.19 -2.17 -7.56
CA CYS A 35 3.35 -2.20 -8.77
C CYS A 35 3.52 -3.56 -9.46
N ILE A 36 2.42 -4.20 -9.82
CA ILE A 36 2.38 -5.50 -10.48
C ILE A 36 2.19 -5.31 -11.99
N GLY A 37 2.98 -6.05 -12.77
CA GLY A 37 2.95 -6.06 -14.23
C GLY A 37 3.61 -4.82 -14.88
N THR A 38 3.18 -3.62 -14.48
CA THR A 38 3.66 -2.36 -15.06
C THR A 38 4.07 -1.35 -13.99
N ASN A 39 4.88 -0.38 -14.40
CA ASN A 39 5.39 0.67 -13.52
C ASN A 39 4.37 1.81 -13.37
N LYS A 40 3.45 1.71 -12.41
CA LYS A 40 2.30 2.62 -12.26
C LYS A 40 2.57 3.82 -11.34
N LYS A 41 1.74 4.86 -11.40
CA LYS A 41 1.85 6.02 -10.48
C LYS A 41 1.34 5.68 -9.07
N VAL A 42 0.20 5.01 -9.01
CA VAL A 42 -0.39 4.43 -7.79
C VAL A 42 0.07 2.97 -7.70
N PRO A 43 0.62 2.52 -6.57
CA PRO A 43 0.97 1.12 -6.38
C PRO A 43 -0.29 0.25 -6.30
N ASP A 44 -0.16 -1.02 -6.66
CA ASP A 44 -1.24 -2.00 -6.50
C ASP A 44 -1.32 -2.50 -5.06
N ILE A 45 -0.16 -2.64 -4.41
CA ILE A 45 -0.02 -3.15 -3.04
C ILE A 45 0.79 -2.17 -2.19
N VAL A 46 0.28 -1.88 -0.99
CA VAL A 46 1.01 -1.23 0.10
C VAL A 46 1.15 -2.19 1.28
N ILE A 47 2.31 -2.21 1.91
CA ILE A 47 2.60 -3.00 3.11
C ILE A 47 3.01 -2.07 4.25
N GLU A 48 2.48 -2.35 5.43
CA GLU A 48 2.68 -1.58 6.66
C GLU A 48 2.95 -2.53 7.84
N VAL A 49 4.04 -2.30 8.57
CA VAL A 49 4.43 -3.06 9.75
C VAL A 49 4.10 -2.23 11.00
N ILE A 50 2.99 -2.57 11.66
CA ILE A 50 2.53 -1.85 12.85
C ILE A 50 3.14 -2.49 14.11
N ILE A 51 4.20 -1.87 14.64
CA ILE A 51 4.88 -2.31 15.87
C ILE A 51 4.26 -1.67 17.11
N THR A 52 3.89 -0.39 17.05
CA THR A 52 3.35 0.36 18.19
C THR A 52 1.83 0.46 18.13
N SER A 53 1.18 0.45 19.31
CA SER A 53 -0.28 0.50 19.45
C SER A 53 -0.91 1.84 19.07
N GLY A 54 -0.12 2.91 18.99
CA GLY A 54 -0.55 4.26 18.61
C GLY A 54 -0.45 4.49 17.11
N SER A 55 -1.32 3.86 16.32
CA SER A 55 -1.35 4.05 14.87
C SER A 55 -2.51 4.97 14.48
N ILE A 56 -2.18 6.09 13.82
CA ILE A 56 -3.12 6.81 12.93
C ILE A 56 -3.78 5.75 12.04
N ASN A 57 -5.08 5.87 11.77
CA ASN A 57 -5.79 4.96 10.87
C ASN A 57 -5.26 5.15 9.44
N LYS A 58 -4.12 4.52 9.11
CA LYS A 58 -3.43 4.62 7.83
C LYS A 58 -4.32 4.16 6.67
N LEU A 59 -5.29 3.28 6.93
CA LEU A 59 -6.27 2.87 5.93
C LEU A 59 -7.11 4.05 5.42
N GLU A 60 -7.52 4.97 6.32
CA GLU A 60 -8.22 6.20 5.93
C GLU A 60 -7.35 7.16 5.10
N VAL A 61 -6.03 7.07 5.25
CA VAL A 61 -5.07 7.82 4.42
C VAL A 61 -4.94 7.22 3.02
N TYR A 62 -5.01 5.88 2.89
CA TYR A 62 -4.81 5.19 1.62
C TYR A 62 -6.08 5.07 0.75
N LYS A 63 -7.27 4.96 1.35
CA LYS A 63 -8.57 4.99 0.65
C LYS A 63 -8.67 6.10 -0.42
N PRO A 64 -8.46 7.39 -0.11
CA PRO A 64 -8.59 8.48 -1.08
C PRO A 64 -7.52 8.48 -2.17
N GLN A 65 -6.46 7.69 -2.01
CA GLN A 65 -5.37 7.51 -2.98
C GLN A 65 -5.65 6.38 -3.98
N ASN A 66 -6.80 5.71 -3.89
CA ASN A 66 -7.23 4.60 -4.75
C ASN A 66 -6.20 3.45 -4.81
N ILE A 67 -5.61 3.10 -3.67
CA ILE A 67 -4.72 1.95 -3.57
C ILE A 67 -5.59 0.67 -3.51
N PRO A 68 -5.43 -0.27 -4.46
CA PRO A 68 -6.25 -1.48 -4.51
C PRO A 68 -6.12 -2.36 -3.26
N GLU A 69 -4.88 -2.63 -2.83
CA GLU A 69 -4.63 -3.48 -1.66
C GLU A 69 -3.70 -2.82 -0.64
N VAL A 70 -4.06 -2.94 0.64
CA VAL A 70 -3.26 -2.50 1.78
C VAL A 70 -3.12 -3.65 2.77
N TRP A 71 -1.88 -4.04 3.06
CA TRP A 71 -1.55 -5.14 3.94
C TRP A 71 -0.95 -4.61 5.23
N PHE A 72 -1.55 -4.96 6.36
CA PHE A 72 -1.01 -4.64 7.68
C PHE A 72 -0.46 -5.89 8.34
N TRP A 73 0.81 -5.85 8.72
CA TRP A 73 1.36 -6.78 9.67
C TRP A 73 1.28 -6.17 11.07
N LYS A 74 0.39 -6.68 11.91
CA LYS A 74 0.17 -6.17 13.28
C LYS A 74 -0.05 -7.34 14.23
N SER A 75 0.59 -7.30 15.40
CA SER A 75 0.43 -8.34 16.43
C SER A 75 0.65 -9.77 15.91
N SER A 76 1.64 -9.94 15.02
CA SER A 76 1.96 -11.21 14.35
C SER A 76 0.85 -11.76 13.45
N GLN A 77 -0.07 -10.90 13.01
CA GLN A 77 -1.14 -11.24 12.09
C GLN A 77 -1.04 -10.36 10.85
N LEU A 78 -1.29 -10.99 9.69
CA LEU A 78 -1.43 -10.29 8.42
C LEU A 78 -2.92 -9.99 8.19
N GLN A 79 -3.24 -8.72 8.06
CA GLN A 79 -4.58 -8.25 7.69
C GLN A 79 -4.51 -7.64 6.29
N VAL A 80 -5.39 -8.10 5.40
CA VAL A 80 -5.42 -7.65 4.01
C VAL A 80 -6.70 -6.88 3.77
N PHE A 81 -6.57 -5.64 3.31
CA PHE A 81 -7.69 -4.78 2.95
C PHE A 81 -7.72 -4.58 1.46
N HIS A 82 -8.87 -4.83 0.85
CA HIS A 82 -9.12 -4.59 -0.56
C HIS A 82 -10.09 -3.44 -0.74
N LEU A 83 -9.76 -2.50 -1.63
CA LEU A 83 -10.62 -1.38 -1.98
C LEU A 83 -11.65 -1.84 -3.03
N LYS A 84 -12.91 -1.97 -2.62
CA LYS A 84 -14.07 -2.24 -3.48
C LYS A 84 -14.97 -1.01 -3.55
N ASP A 85 -15.17 -0.44 -4.73
CA ASP A 85 -16.09 0.70 -4.93
C ASP A 85 -15.85 1.91 -3.99
N GLY A 86 -14.59 2.13 -3.55
CA GLY A 86 -14.24 3.19 -2.59
C GLY A 86 -14.41 2.81 -1.12
N LEU A 87 -14.92 1.61 -0.82
CA LEU A 87 -15.00 1.02 0.51
C LEU A 87 -13.88 -0.01 0.69
N SER A 88 -13.19 0.02 1.82
CA SER A 88 -12.22 -1.02 2.17
C SER A 88 -12.93 -2.18 2.86
N THR A 89 -12.76 -3.40 2.36
CA THR A 89 -13.20 -4.64 3.03
C THR A 89 -11.98 -5.47 3.43
N GLU A 90 -12.00 -6.04 4.63
CA GLU A 90 -11.03 -7.08 5.01
C GLU A 90 -11.31 -8.32 4.14
N ALA A 91 -10.26 -8.86 3.54
CA ALA A 91 -10.32 -9.99 2.60
C ALA A 91 -10.25 -11.34 3.31
#